data_AF-A0A0P1AVK2-F1
#
_entry.id   AF-A0A0P1AVK2-F1
#
_cell.length_a   1.000
_cell.length_b   1.000
_cell.length_c   1.000
_cell.angle_alpha   90.00
_cell.angle_beta   90.00
_cell.angle_gamma   90.00
#
_symmetry.space_group_name_H-M   'P 1'
#
loop_
_entity.id
_entity.type
_entity.pdbx_description
1 polymer ?
#
loop_
_entity_poly.entity_id
_entity_poly.type
_entity_poly.pdbx_seq_one_letter_code
_entity_poly.pdbx_strand_id
1 'polypeptide(L)'
;MNARAQSEHLFNLQMQGDKYARLVVEQKHRLRQLDDHSKKIHDEIKELRLKRSECDQRGGGVNAVRTRMADEQRELIKLENRLSACKIRESKMIAFNTDLRNQVDQLRANRVLSQTVFEKNQRRLREIHSSMQETFRQSTQIVAERDRILSLANSLSGQNLGEQEAFDHVYQSLAAIIKREKESAELYRKQMLEQDPMDLSDTFVRGNMKIEEEQQLKRTIQKLDSMMLRDKQNIATINEKLQEFETTFAALQQELKVDNYHEMVDVYTKKEEENFSLFCYVQSINNEAEQLEDEKMALEQEIQKLKSEVRDGKANAKLRMVDDLVATRQNILEENAAVEQLRAKATRKFQPLARIVDRLYNALGCNDVPPPVPSAECDVDTSKRARKQSEDQLAINTRINSMNDLLAAQGITEGNILQFLAIIELRSSELLERLLRRVQHMSPAETQHLLFGANLRPSDPVRSANAVKAVFPDYFESLAGGTENDELSSSSALSSKIAIVGKGDDFCIDRQLLRDFSIAEDELESLRNEDEIGDRPLTRLELQKQAAKGFANLQISPKLQPNRAQLVASKKKNG
;
A
#
# COMPACT_ATOMS: atom_id res chain seq x y z
N MET A 1 38.27 -138.57 -37.36
CA MET A 1 37.94 -137.20 -37.83
C MET A 1 37.63 -136.18 -36.70
N ASN A 2 37.56 -136.57 -35.42
CA ASN A 2 37.13 -135.66 -34.33
C ASN A 2 38.18 -134.67 -33.78
N ALA A 3 39.49 -134.94 -33.90
CA ALA A 3 40.52 -134.08 -33.28
C ALA A 3 40.70 -132.71 -33.96
N ARG A 4 40.51 -132.62 -35.30
CA ARG A 4 40.60 -131.35 -36.04
C ARG A 4 39.42 -130.41 -35.73
N ALA A 5 38.20 -130.94 -35.71
CA ALA A 5 37.00 -130.15 -35.38
C ALA A 5 37.04 -129.63 -33.93
N GLN A 6 37.57 -130.42 -32.98
CA GLN A 6 37.79 -129.98 -31.60
C GLN A 6 38.86 -128.89 -31.50
N SER A 7 39.95 -129.00 -32.29
CA SER A 7 41.00 -127.98 -32.34
C SER A 7 40.51 -126.66 -32.95
N GLU A 8 39.68 -126.70 -34.00
CA GLU A 8 39.06 -125.50 -34.59
C GLU A 8 38.05 -124.86 -33.66
N HIS A 9 37.27 -125.66 -32.92
CA HIS A 9 36.35 -125.15 -31.91
C HIS A 9 37.10 -124.49 -30.74
N LEU A 10 38.18 -125.10 -30.27
CA LEU A 10 39.05 -124.55 -29.23
C LEU A 10 39.73 -123.26 -29.69
N PHE A 11 40.18 -123.20 -30.95
CA PHE A 11 40.71 -121.98 -31.57
C PHE A 11 39.65 -120.88 -31.68
N ASN A 12 38.42 -121.20 -32.09
CA ASN A 12 37.32 -120.23 -32.15
C ASN A 12 36.94 -119.69 -30.76
N LEU A 13 36.93 -120.55 -29.74
CA LEU A 13 36.73 -120.15 -28.34
C LEU A 13 37.87 -119.27 -27.84
N GLN A 14 39.11 -119.58 -28.20
CA GLN A 14 40.28 -118.76 -27.87
C GLN A 14 40.20 -117.39 -28.53
N MET A 15 39.87 -117.33 -29.83
CA MET A 15 39.65 -116.08 -30.57
C MET A 15 38.49 -115.25 -30.01
N GLN A 16 37.41 -115.90 -29.57
CA GLN A 16 36.31 -115.23 -28.86
C GLN A 16 36.76 -114.73 -27.48
N GLY A 17 37.53 -115.52 -26.74
CA GLY A 17 38.14 -115.13 -25.47
C GLY A 17 39.02 -113.89 -25.63
N ASP A 18 39.88 -113.86 -26.64
CA ASP A 18 40.75 -112.73 -26.95
C ASP A 18 39.96 -111.49 -27.41
N LYS A 19 38.81 -111.69 -28.08
CA LYS A 19 37.88 -110.59 -28.44
C LYS A 19 37.21 -109.99 -27.20
N TYR A 20 36.66 -110.83 -26.32
CA TYR A 20 36.03 -110.36 -25.08
C TYR A 20 37.06 -109.75 -24.11
N ALA A 21 38.26 -110.31 -24.03
CA ALA A 21 39.36 -109.73 -23.26
C ALA A 21 39.69 -108.31 -23.73
N ARG A 22 39.78 -108.09 -25.05
CA ARG A 22 39.98 -106.75 -25.62
C ARG A 22 38.85 -105.78 -25.29
N LEU A 23 37.59 -106.21 -25.44
CA LEU A 23 36.43 -105.37 -25.10
C LEU A 23 36.37 -105.04 -23.60
N VAL A 24 36.71 -105.98 -22.72
CA VAL A 24 36.79 -105.74 -21.27
C VAL A 24 37.88 -104.74 -20.95
N VAL A 25 39.04 -104.80 -21.62
CA VAL A 25 40.12 -103.81 -21.44
C VAL A 25 39.67 -102.42 -21.91
N GLU A 26 38.97 -102.33 -23.04
CA GLU A 26 38.42 -101.07 -23.55
C GLU A 26 37.38 -100.47 -22.60
N GLN A 27 36.44 -101.27 -22.09
CA GLN A 27 35.44 -100.81 -21.12
C GLN A 27 36.07 -100.41 -19.78
N LYS A 28 37.09 -101.15 -19.31
CA LYS A 28 37.88 -100.76 -18.13
C LYS A 28 38.60 -99.44 -18.34
N HIS A 29 39.10 -99.18 -19.56
CA HIS A 29 39.71 -97.89 -19.89
C HIS A 29 38.68 -96.76 -19.88
N ARG A 30 37.49 -96.98 -20.48
CA ARG A 30 36.39 -96.01 -20.46
C ARG A 30 35.88 -95.71 -19.04
N LEU A 31 35.76 -96.72 -18.18
CA LEU A 31 35.39 -96.53 -16.77
C LEU A 31 36.41 -95.65 -16.05
N ARG A 32 37.72 -95.89 -16.23
CA ARG A 32 38.77 -95.04 -15.64
C ARG A 32 38.67 -93.60 -16.11
N GLN A 33 38.42 -93.37 -17.40
CA GLN A 33 38.24 -92.02 -17.92
C GLN A 33 37.03 -91.32 -17.27
N LEU A 34 35.89 -92.01 -17.13
CA LEU A 34 34.71 -91.46 -16.46
C LEU A 34 34.94 -91.20 -14.98
N ASP A 35 35.66 -92.08 -14.28
CA ASP A 35 36.04 -91.89 -12.88
C ASP A 35 36.95 -90.67 -12.72
N ASP A 36 37.91 -90.48 -13.63
CA ASP A 36 38.80 -89.32 -13.63
C ASP A 36 38.02 -88.02 -13.93
N HIS A 37 37.06 -88.05 -14.85
CA HIS A 37 36.16 -86.91 -15.10
C HIS A 37 35.27 -86.61 -13.90
N SER A 38 34.69 -87.64 -13.26
CA SER A 38 33.87 -87.49 -12.07
C SER A 38 34.69 -86.86 -10.94
N LYS A 39 35.92 -87.35 -10.70
CA LYS A 39 36.82 -86.77 -9.70
C LYS A 39 37.14 -85.31 -9.99
N LYS A 40 37.49 -84.97 -11.24
CA LYS A 40 37.74 -83.58 -11.65
C LYS A 40 36.55 -82.67 -11.35
N ILE A 41 35.34 -83.07 -11.73
CA ILE A 41 34.11 -82.30 -11.44
C ILE A 41 33.89 -82.17 -9.92
N HIS A 42 34.11 -83.23 -9.16
CA HIS A 42 33.97 -83.17 -7.69
C HIS A 42 35.00 -82.24 -7.06
N ASP A 43 36.24 -82.24 -7.55
CA ASP A 43 37.29 -81.37 -7.06
C ASP A 43 37.04 -79.92 -7.47
N GLU A 44 36.55 -79.66 -8.68
CA GLU A 44 36.06 -78.34 -9.11
C GLU A 44 34.90 -77.83 -8.22
N ILE A 45 33.93 -78.69 -7.89
CA ILE A 45 32.83 -78.34 -6.98
C ILE A 45 33.35 -78.06 -5.56
N LYS A 46 34.30 -78.84 -5.06
CA LYS A 46 34.93 -78.60 -3.76
C LYS A 46 35.70 -77.30 -3.75
N GLU A 47 36.48 -77.03 -4.79
CA GLU A 47 37.19 -75.75 -4.95
C GLU A 47 36.22 -74.58 -5.01
N LEU A 48 35.12 -74.68 -5.76
CA LEU A 48 34.12 -73.61 -5.82
C LEU A 48 33.43 -73.41 -4.46
N ARG A 49 33.24 -74.49 -3.67
CA ARG A 49 32.72 -74.39 -2.30
C ARG A 49 33.74 -73.83 -1.31
N LEU A 50 35.02 -74.15 -1.46
CA LEU A 50 36.11 -73.62 -0.65
C LEU A 50 36.39 -72.15 -0.98
N LYS A 51 36.49 -71.79 -2.26
CA LYS A 51 36.56 -70.38 -2.72
C LYS A 51 35.35 -69.59 -2.25
N ARG A 52 34.17 -70.21 -2.26
CA ARG A 52 32.97 -69.63 -1.64
C ARG A 52 33.18 -69.48 -0.13
N SER A 53 33.65 -70.49 0.59
CA SER A 53 33.94 -70.47 2.03
C SER A 53 35.02 -69.46 2.46
N GLU A 54 36.06 -69.23 1.66
CA GLU A 54 37.15 -68.29 1.95
C GLU A 54 36.73 -66.84 1.73
N CYS A 55 35.87 -66.58 0.74
CA CYS A 55 35.21 -65.27 0.58
C CYS A 55 33.99 -65.10 1.51
N ASP A 56 33.35 -66.19 1.94
CA ASP A 56 32.17 -66.23 2.83
C ASP A 56 32.51 -66.37 4.32
N GLN A 57 33.77 -66.20 4.75
CA GLN A 57 34.05 -65.98 6.18
C GLN A 57 33.33 -64.73 6.74
N ARG A 58 32.66 -63.94 5.88
CA ARG A 58 31.68 -62.90 6.27
C ARG A 58 30.26 -63.11 5.71
N GLY A 59 29.97 -64.20 5.00
CA GLY A 59 28.72 -64.40 4.22
C GLY A 59 28.06 -65.76 4.48
N GLY A 60 27.32 -65.88 5.58
CA GLY A 60 26.63 -67.12 5.98
C GLY A 60 25.58 -67.69 5.00
N GLY A 61 25.99 -68.58 4.11
CA GLY A 61 25.10 -69.49 3.37
C GLY A 61 24.05 -68.83 2.48
N VAL A 62 23.10 -69.63 1.96
CA VAL A 62 22.05 -69.20 1.00
C VAL A 62 21.19 -68.05 1.55
N ASN A 63 21.14 -67.87 2.87
CA ASN A 63 20.34 -66.83 3.53
C ASN A 63 21.12 -65.55 3.88
N ALA A 64 22.46 -65.51 3.79
CA ALA A 64 23.23 -64.32 4.19
C ALA A 64 22.91 -63.09 3.36
N VAL A 65 22.69 -63.24 2.05
CA VAL A 65 22.30 -62.11 1.19
C VAL A 65 20.94 -61.57 1.63
N ARG A 66 19.99 -62.45 1.95
CA ARG A 66 18.66 -62.04 2.44
C ARG A 66 18.75 -61.33 3.79
N THR A 67 19.57 -61.83 4.71
CA THR A 67 19.79 -61.20 6.02
C THR A 67 20.46 -59.84 5.88
N ARG A 68 21.51 -59.71 5.04
CA ARG A 68 22.16 -58.43 4.78
C ARG A 68 21.21 -57.40 4.16
N MET A 69 20.43 -57.80 3.17
CA MET A 69 19.40 -56.93 2.57
C MET A 69 18.36 -56.50 3.62
N ALA A 70 17.98 -57.38 4.54
CA ALA A 70 17.08 -57.03 5.64
C ALA A 70 17.73 -56.10 6.68
N ASP A 71 19.02 -56.26 6.97
CA ASP A 71 19.80 -55.35 7.82
C ASP A 71 19.92 -53.97 7.18
N GLU A 72 20.28 -53.89 5.90
CA GLU A 72 20.35 -52.66 5.11
C GLU A 72 18.98 -51.96 5.07
N GLN A 73 17.89 -52.70 4.86
CA GLN A 73 16.54 -52.12 4.90
C GLN A 73 16.19 -51.55 6.27
N ARG A 74 16.57 -52.22 7.36
CA ARG A 74 16.39 -51.69 8.72
C ARG A 74 17.20 -50.42 8.95
N GLU A 75 18.42 -50.35 8.41
CA GLU A 75 19.24 -49.14 8.48
C GLU A 75 18.64 -47.98 7.67
N LEU A 76 18.13 -48.26 6.46
CA LEU A 76 17.41 -47.27 5.66
C LEU A 76 16.21 -46.70 6.41
N ILE A 77 15.36 -47.55 6.98
CA ILE A 77 14.19 -47.12 7.77
C ILE A 77 14.62 -46.25 8.96
N LYS A 78 15.71 -46.59 9.65
CA LYS A 78 16.25 -45.75 10.74
C LYS A 78 16.71 -44.39 10.24
N LEU A 79 17.40 -44.34 9.10
CA LEU A 79 17.86 -43.08 8.50
C LEU A 79 16.69 -42.23 8.01
N GLU A 80 15.67 -42.83 7.42
CA GLU A 80 14.44 -42.17 6.99
C GLU A 80 13.68 -41.58 8.18
N ASN A 81 13.53 -42.35 9.27
CA ASN A 81 12.91 -41.87 10.51
C ASN A 81 13.71 -40.72 11.15
N ARG A 82 15.04 -40.76 11.09
CA ARG A 82 15.89 -39.66 11.55
C ARG A 82 15.74 -38.43 10.65
N LEU A 83 15.64 -38.63 9.34
CA LEU A 83 15.43 -37.56 8.38
C LEU A 83 14.06 -36.90 8.56
N SER A 84 12.99 -37.69 8.73
CA SER A 84 11.64 -37.18 8.97
C SER A 84 11.57 -36.39 10.28
N ALA A 85 12.20 -36.89 11.35
CA ALA A 85 12.32 -36.15 12.61
C ALA A 85 13.10 -34.84 12.45
N CYS A 86 14.16 -34.82 11.64
CA CYS A 86 14.90 -33.58 11.34
C CYS A 86 14.06 -32.60 10.53
N LYS A 87 13.33 -33.06 9.50
CA LYS A 87 12.41 -32.22 8.72
C LYS A 87 11.29 -31.62 9.58
N ILE A 88 10.70 -32.41 10.48
CA ILE A 88 9.68 -31.90 11.41
C ILE A 88 10.28 -30.82 12.32
N ARG A 89 11.50 -31.03 12.83
CA ARG A 89 12.19 -30.02 13.65
C ARG A 89 12.47 -28.76 12.85
N GLU A 90 12.94 -28.88 11.61
CA GLU A 90 13.18 -27.76 10.70
C GLU A 90 11.89 -26.96 10.46
N SER A 91 10.79 -27.61 10.09
CA SER A 91 9.50 -26.95 9.91
C SER A 91 9.03 -26.21 11.17
N LYS A 92 9.21 -26.81 12.36
CA LYS A 92 8.90 -26.15 13.65
C LYS A 92 9.78 -24.91 13.89
N MET A 93 11.07 -24.99 13.56
CA MET A 93 11.98 -23.85 13.72
C MET A 93 11.65 -22.73 12.71
N ILE A 94 11.24 -23.07 11.49
CA ILE A 94 10.78 -22.10 10.49
C ILE A 94 9.52 -21.40 11.00
N ALA A 95 8.52 -22.14 11.49
CA ALA A 95 7.30 -21.57 12.07
C ALA A 95 7.61 -20.65 13.26
N PHE A 96 8.50 -21.08 14.17
CA PHE A 96 8.92 -20.24 15.29
C PHE A 96 9.67 -18.98 14.81
N ASN A 97 10.49 -19.08 13.76
CA ASN A 97 11.16 -17.92 13.18
C ASN A 97 10.17 -16.96 12.54
N THR A 98 9.14 -17.45 11.84
CA THR A 98 8.08 -16.60 11.29
C THR A 98 7.31 -15.88 12.38
N ASP A 99 7.02 -16.55 13.50
CA ASP A 99 6.34 -15.93 14.64
C ASP A 99 7.19 -14.82 15.28
N LEU A 100 8.50 -15.07 15.46
CA LEU A 100 9.42 -14.04 15.95
C LEU A 100 9.53 -12.85 15.00
N ARG A 101 9.55 -13.08 13.68
CA ARG A 101 9.54 -12.00 12.68
C ARG A 101 8.26 -11.16 12.80
N ASN A 102 7.11 -11.81 12.88
CA ASN A 102 5.82 -11.14 13.07
C ASN A 102 5.81 -10.31 14.37
N GLN A 103 6.34 -10.85 15.47
CA GLN A 103 6.45 -10.13 16.74
C GLN A 103 7.39 -8.92 16.63
N VAL A 104 8.52 -9.06 15.95
CA VAL A 104 9.45 -7.95 15.70
C VAL A 104 8.77 -6.85 14.87
N ASP A 105 8.00 -7.21 13.85
CA ASP A 105 7.29 -6.24 13.02
C ASP A 105 6.15 -5.54 13.78
N GLN A 106 5.44 -6.26 14.64
CA GLN A 106 4.47 -5.65 15.57
C GLN A 106 5.14 -4.65 16.51
N LEU A 107 6.29 -5.01 17.10
CA LEU A 107 7.05 -4.11 17.99
C LEU A 107 7.58 -2.88 17.23
N ARG A 108 8.01 -3.05 15.97
CA ARG A 108 8.42 -1.93 15.11
C ARG A 108 7.25 -1.01 14.79
N ALA A 109 6.10 -1.55 14.42
CA ALA A 109 4.89 -0.78 14.17
C ALA A 109 4.44 0.01 15.42
N ASN A 110 4.44 -0.65 16.59
CA ASN A 110 4.15 0.01 17.86
C ASN A 110 5.13 1.13 18.18
N ARG A 111 6.44 0.93 17.95
CA ARG A 111 7.45 1.97 18.14
C ARG A 111 7.19 3.18 17.23
N VAL A 112 6.87 2.97 15.95
CA VAL A 112 6.57 4.05 15.01
C VAL A 112 5.29 4.80 15.43
N LEU A 113 4.26 4.08 15.88
CA LEU A 113 3.04 4.67 16.42
C LEU A 113 3.35 5.55 17.64
N SER A 114 4.07 5.01 18.64
CA SER A 114 4.46 5.74 19.84
C SER A 114 5.30 6.97 19.53
N GLN A 115 6.25 6.86 18.60
CA GLN A 115 7.07 7.98 18.14
C GLN A 115 6.20 9.07 17.49
N THR A 116 5.26 8.69 16.64
CA THR A 116 4.34 9.63 15.97
C THR A 116 3.48 10.37 16.99
N VAL A 117 2.95 9.66 18.00
CA VAL A 117 2.17 10.25 19.09
C VAL A 117 3.05 11.19 19.92
N PHE A 118 4.27 10.79 20.25
CA PHE A 118 5.23 11.62 20.98
C PHE A 118 5.53 12.92 20.24
N GLU A 119 5.81 12.87 18.94
CA GLU A 119 6.07 14.05 18.11
C GLU A 119 4.86 14.97 18.00
N LYS A 120 3.65 14.41 17.87
CA LYS A 120 2.40 15.18 17.90
C LYS A 120 2.24 15.90 19.24
N ASN A 121 2.46 15.20 20.35
CA ASN A 121 2.39 15.79 21.69
C ASN A 121 3.45 16.86 21.89
N GLN A 122 4.67 16.66 21.38
CA GLN A 122 5.74 17.66 21.44
C GLN A 122 5.43 18.91 20.60
N ARG A 123 4.75 18.75 19.45
CA ARG A 123 4.23 19.89 18.67
C ARG A 123 3.16 20.64 19.43
N ARG A 124 2.16 19.95 19.99
CA ARG A 124 1.12 20.55 20.84
C ARG A 124 1.70 21.30 22.03
N LEU A 125 2.71 20.76 22.71
CA LEU A 125 3.39 21.45 23.81
C LEU A 125 4.06 22.76 23.35
N ARG A 126 4.68 22.76 22.17
CA ARG A 126 5.27 23.98 21.59
C ARG A 126 4.19 25.00 21.21
N GLU A 127 3.08 24.56 20.64
CA GLU A 127 1.93 25.41 20.30
C GLU A 127 1.31 26.04 21.55
N ILE A 128 1.09 25.25 22.62
CA ILE A 128 0.57 25.75 23.91
C ILE A 128 1.53 26.77 24.50
N HIS A 129 2.84 26.49 24.49
CA HIS A 129 3.84 27.44 24.98
C HIS A 129 3.84 28.75 24.18
N SER A 130 3.75 28.68 22.84
CA SER A 130 3.67 29.87 21.99
C SER A 130 2.38 30.66 22.23
N SER A 131 1.24 29.97 22.38
CA SER A 131 -0.05 30.59 22.70
C SER A 131 -0.02 31.26 24.08
N MET A 132 0.59 30.62 25.07
CA MET A 132 0.80 31.18 26.40
C MET A 132 1.67 32.45 26.35
N GLN A 133 2.77 32.44 25.59
CA GLN A 133 3.59 33.63 25.39
C GLN A 133 2.84 34.78 24.72
N GLU A 134 2.03 34.48 23.70
CA GLU A 134 1.20 35.48 23.04
C GLU A 134 0.16 36.07 24.00
N THR A 135 -0.47 35.22 24.82
CA THR A 135 -1.43 35.67 25.85
C THR A 135 -0.75 36.55 26.89
N PHE A 136 0.49 36.23 27.30
CA PHE A 136 1.29 37.08 28.19
C PHE A 136 1.63 38.42 27.55
N ARG A 137 1.97 38.44 26.26
CA ARG A 137 2.26 39.67 25.51
C ARG A 137 1.03 40.56 25.43
N GLN A 138 -0.13 40.00 25.07
CA GLN A 138 -1.41 40.71 25.04
C GLN A 138 -1.80 41.24 26.42
N SER A 139 -1.67 40.41 27.47
CA SER A 139 -1.94 40.84 28.85
C SER A 139 -1.03 42.00 29.28
N THR A 140 0.26 41.94 28.94
CA THR A 140 1.21 43.02 29.21
C THR A 140 0.84 44.31 28.47
N GLN A 141 0.38 44.20 27.21
CA GLN A 141 -0.10 45.35 26.44
C GLN A 141 -1.34 45.99 27.08
N ILE A 142 -2.33 45.18 27.48
CA ILE A 142 -3.55 45.67 28.15
C ILE A 142 -3.20 46.37 29.47
N VAL A 143 -2.27 45.82 30.25
CA VAL A 143 -1.81 46.46 31.49
C VAL A 143 -1.13 47.80 31.20
N ALA A 144 -0.28 47.88 30.18
CA ALA A 144 0.35 49.14 29.79
C ALA A 144 -0.68 50.18 29.30
N GLU A 145 -1.71 49.77 28.56
CA GLU A 145 -2.80 50.66 28.16
C GLU A 145 -3.64 51.13 29.35
N ARG A 146 -3.95 50.22 30.28
CA ARG A 146 -4.62 50.55 31.55
C ARG A 146 -3.82 51.60 32.33
N ASP A 147 -2.50 51.43 32.45
CA ASP A 147 -1.64 52.35 33.19
C ASP A 147 -1.61 53.74 32.54
N ARG A 148 -1.61 53.81 31.19
CA ARG A 148 -1.75 55.08 30.46
C ARG A 148 -3.08 55.76 30.78
N ILE A 149 -4.19 55.02 30.74
CA ILE A 149 -5.52 55.56 31.05
C ILE A 149 -5.60 56.03 32.50
N LEU A 150 -5.07 55.26 33.45
CA LEU A 150 -5.02 55.65 34.86
C LEU A 150 -4.18 56.91 35.07
N SER A 151 -3.05 57.05 34.38
CA SER A 151 -2.23 58.26 34.43
C SER A 151 -2.99 59.49 33.90
N LEU A 152 -3.71 59.35 32.79
CA LEU A 152 -4.56 60.43 32.24
C LEU A 152 -5.71 60.78 33.19
N ALA A 153 -6.38 59.78 33.76
CA ALA A 153 -7.46 59.99 34.73
C ALA A 153 -6.96 60.71 35.99
N ASN A 154 -5.80 60.33 36.51
CA ASN A 154 -5.18 61.00 37.65
C ASN A 154 -4.77 62.45 37.31
N SER A 155 -4.23 62.69 36.11
CA SER A 155 -3.90 64.04 35.65
C SER A 155 -5.14 64.93 35.54
N LEU A 156 -6.22 64.41 34.94
CA LEU A 156 -7.48 65.13 34.81
C LEU A 156 -8.13 65.39 36.17
N SER A 157 -8.11 64.40 37.08
CA SER A 157 -8.58 64.58 38.45
C SER A 157 -7.78 65.65 39.19
N GLY A 158 -6.46 65.72 38.96
CA GLY A 158 -5.60 66.78 39.51
C GLY A 158 -5.93 68.16 38.97
N GLN A 159 -6.18 68.28 37.66
CA GLN A 159 -6.63 69.52 37.02
C GLN A 159 -7.99 69.97 37.57
N ASN A 160 -8.97 69.07 37.63
CA ASN A 160 -10.29 69.36 38.18
C ASN A 160 -10.22 69.84 39.64
N LEU A 161 -9.35 69.23 40.46
CA LEU A 161 -9.16 69.66 41.85
C LEU A 161 -8.55 71.07 41.90
N GLY A 162 -7.53 71.35 41.10
CA GLY A 162 -6.93 72.69 41.02
C GLY A 162 -7.90 73.76 40.51
N GLU A 163 -8.73 73.44 39.53
CA GLU A 163 -9.79 74.33 39.04
C GLU A 163 -10.87 74.55 40.11
N GLN A 164 -11.25 73.52 40.86
CA GLN A 164 -12.19 73.63 41.97
C GLN A 164 -11.63 74.51 43.11
N GLU A 165 -10.36 74.34 43.48
CA GLU A 165 -9.70 75.18 44.48
C GLU A 165 -9.63 76.64 44.02
N ALA A 166 -9.32 76.88 42.74
CA ALA A 166 -9.33 78.22 42.17
C ALA A 166 -10.74 78.84 42.17
N PHE A 167 -11.76 78.05 41.82
CA PHE A 167 -13.15 78.48 41.89
C PHE A 167 -13.57 78.83 43.33
N ASP A 168 -13.24 77.97 44.30
CA ASP A 168 -13.54 78.19 45.71
C ASP A 168 -12.83 79.45 46.23
N HIS A 169 -11.59 79.71 45.81
CA HIS A 169 -10.88 80.94 46.15
C HIS A 169 -11.59 82.18 45.58
N VAL A 170 -11.97 82.16 44.31
CA VAL A 170 -12.73 83.26 43.68
C VAL A 170 -14.07 83.46 44.38
N TYR A 171 -14.77 82.37 44.71
CA TYR A 171 -16.05 82.40 45.41
C TYR A 171 -15.92 82.99 46.81
N GLN A 172 -14.90 82.60 47.59
CA GLN A 172 -14.62 83.16 48.91
C GLN A 172 -14.25 84.64 48.83
N SER A 173 -13.43 85.04 47.84
CA SER A 173 -13.08 86.44 47.60
C SER A 173 -14.33 87.28 47.28
N LEU A 174 -15.19 86.79 46.38
CA LEU A 174 -16.44 87.47 46.03
C LEU A 174 -17.38 87.55 47.23
N ALA A 175 -17.54 86.48 48.00
CA ALA A 175 -18.32 86.46 49.22
C ALA A 175 -17.79 87.45 50.26
N ALA A 176 -16.47 87.60 50.38
CA ALA A 176 -15.84 88.58 51.27
C ALA A 176 -16.09 90.03 50.79
N ILE A 177 -16.01 90.28 49.48
CA ILE A 177 -16.34 91.60 48.89
C ILE A 177 -17.80 91.94 49.15
N ILE A 178 -18.73 91.02 48.84
CA ILE A 178 -20.17 91.22 49.08
C ILE A 178 -20.44 91.43 50.57
N LYS A 179 -19.80 90.67 51.46
CA LYS A 179 -19.95 90.84 52.90
C LYS A 179 -19.46 92.23 53.35
N ARG A 180 -18.28 92.64 52.89
CA ARG A 180 -17.72 93.98 53.17
C ARG A 180 -18.62 95.08 52.62
N GLU A 181 -19.13 94.92 51.41
CA GLU A 181 -20.02 95.87 50.77
C GLU A 181 -21.35 95.96 51.52
N LYS A 182 -21.94 94.82 51.91
CA LYS A 182 -23.14 94.76 52.74
C LYS A 182 -22.93 95.42 54.11
N GLU A 183 -21.83 95.11 54.79
CA GLU A 183 -21.46 95.77 56.05
C GLU A 183 -21.25 97.27 55.85
N SER A 184 -20.61 97.69 54.76
CA SER A 184 -20.42 99.11 54.43
C SER A 184 -21.72 99.81 54.08
N ALA A 185 -22.65 99.15 53.40
CA ALA A 185 -23.97 99.67 53.06
C ALA A 185 -24.87 99.72 54.30
N GLU A 186 -24.75 98.77 55.22
CA GLU A 186 -25.40 98.80 56.52
C GLU A 186 -24.83 99.94 57.39
N LEU A 187 -23.51 100.13 57.40
CA LEU A 187 -22.85 101.26 58.07
C LEU A 187 -23.25 102.59 57.44
N TYR A 188 -23.28 102.70 56.11
CA TYR A 188 -23.70 103.89 55.40
C TYR A 188 -25.18 104.19 55.64
N ARG A 189 -26.04 103.17 55.63
CA ARG A 189 -27.46 103.32 56.00
C ARG A 189 -27.61 103.74 57.46
N LYS A 190 -26.77 103.22 58.36
CA LYS A 190 -26.75 103.61 59.78
C LYS A 190 -26.24 105.05 59.96
N GLN A 191 -25.22 105.45 59.21
CA GLN A 191 -24.62 106.78 59.21
C GLN A 191 -25.51 107.84 58.54
N MET A 192 -26.23 107.49 57.47
CA MET A 192 -27.28 108.34 56.86
C MET A 192 -28.53 108.44 57.74
N LEU A 193 -28.83 107.42 58.56
CA LEU A 193 -29.82 107.55 59.64
C LEU A 193 -29.31 108.43 60.80
N GLU A 194 -27.99 108.61 60.93
CA GLU A 194 -27.32 109.44 61.95
C GLU A 194 -26.93 110.85 61.44
N GLN A 195 -26.91 111.10 60.13
CA GLN A 195 -26.51 112.37 59.52
C GLN A 195 -27.40 112.71 58.32
N ASP A 196 -28.19 113.77 58.47
CA ASP A 196 -28.76 114.57 57.38
C ASP A 196 -27.72 115.60 56.85
N PRO A 197 -27.89 116.16 55.64
CA PRO A 197 -26.87 116.19 54.57
C PRO A 197 -26.20 117.56 54.34
N MET A 198 -25.11 117.62 53.55
CA MET A 198 -24.92 118.59 52.43
C MET A 198 -23.52 118.56 51.74
N ASP A 199 -23.57 118.53 50.40
CA ASP A 199 -22.82 119.31 49.37
C ASP A 199 -21.55 118.86 48.60
N LEU A 200 -21.65 119.14 47.29
CA LEU A 200 -20.81 118.87 46.11
C LEU A 200 -19.71 119.93 45.86
N SER A 201 -18.66 119.61 45.09
CA SER A 201 -18.33 120.24 43.77
C SER A 201 -16.84 120.21 43.33
N ASP A 202 -16.68 119.95 42.01
CA ASP A 202 -15.48 119.86 41.14
C ASP A 202 -14.79 121.20 40.80
N THR A 203 -13.52 121.18 40.36
CA THR A 203 -12.95 122.18 39.43
C THR A 203 -11.76 121.65 38.58
N PHE A 204 -11.75 121.99 37.28
CA PHE A 204 -10.65 121.75 36.31
C PHE A 204 -10.56 122.93 35.31
N VAL A 205 -9.36 123.47 35.01
CA VAL A 205 -9.12 124.55 34.01
C VAL A 205 -7.74 124.43 33.33
N ARG A 206 -7.62 124.84 32.05
CA ARG A 206 -6.52 124.59 31.06
C ARG A 206 -6.09 125.85 30.26
N GLY A 207 -4.76 126.04 30.03
CA GLY A 207 -4.12 126.37 28.71
C GLY A 207 -3.66 127.80 28.31
N ASN A 208 -2.42 127.96 27.77
CA ASN A 208 -1.92 128.93 26.74
C ASN A 208 -0.41 128.69 26.37
N MET A 209 0.07 128.84 25.11
CA MET A 209 1.51 128.75 24.68
C MET A 209 1.93 129.59 23.42
N LYS A 210 3.26 129.74 23.16
CA LYS A 210 4.02 130.75 22.33
C LYS A 210 4.80 130.22 21.08
N ILE A 211 5.24 131.16 20.21
CA ILE A 211 5.88 131.10 18.86
C ILE A 211 7.06 130.10 18.62
N GLU A 212 7.80 129.63 19.63
CA GLU A 212 8.83 128.58 19.41
C GLU A 212 8.21 127.21 19.08
N GLU A 213 6.97 126.97 19.54
CA GLU A 213 6.20 125.78 19.18
C GLU A 213 5.86 125.75 17.69
N GLU A 214 5.77 126.90 17.02
CA GLU A 214 5.37 127.00 15.61
C GLU A 214 6.45 126.49 14.65
N GLN A 215 7.74 126.63 15.01
CA GLN A 215 8.85 126.09 14.22
C GLN A 215 9.07 124.59 14.45
N GLN A 216 8.83 124.12 15.68
CA GLN A 216 8.76 122.68 15.96
C GLN A 216 7.58 122.06 15.21
N LEU A 217 6.44 122.77 15.16
CA LEU A 217 5.26 122.37 14.40
C LEU A 217 5.54 122.28 12.89
N LYS A 218 6.32 123.21 12.29
CA LYS A 218 6.71 123.08 10.87
C LYS A 218 7.58 121.86 10.58
N ARG A 219 8.50 121.51 11.47
CA ARG A 219 9.34 120.30 11.31
C ARG A 219 8.53 119.02 11.54
N THR A 220 7.57 119.03 12.47
CA THR A 220 6.64 117.89 12.63
C THR A 220 5.70 117.79 11.44
N ILE A 221 5.21 118.90 10.88
CA ILE A 221 4.39 118.93 9.66
C ILE A 221 5.15 118.33 8.46
N GLN A 222 6.40 118.71 8.21
CA GLN A 222 7.18 118.10 7.11
C GLN A 222 7.47 116.61 7.31
N LYS A 223 7.69 116.17 8.55
CA LYS A 223 7.81 114.75 8.89
C LYS A 223 6.49 114.01 8.67
N LEU A 224 5.37 114.62 9.06
CA LEU A 224 4.02 114.09 8.84
C LEU A 224 3.70 114.01 7.34
N ASP A 225 4.15 114.96 6.53
CA ASP A 225 3.92 114.95 5.08
C ASP A 225 4.73 113.84 4.38
N SER A 226 5.98 113.62 4.82
CA SER A 226 6.80 112.49 4.35
C SER A 226 6.26 111.14 4.81
N MET A 227 5.68 111.07 6.01
CA MET A 227 4.97 109.88 6.50
C MET A 227 3.68 109.64 5.69
N MET A 228 2.88 110.68 5.45
CA MET A 228 1.67 110.60 4.64
C MET A 228 1.94 110.12 3.21
N LEU A 229 3.05 110.52 2.59
CA LEU A 229 3.41 110.04 1.26
C LEU A 229 3.75 108.55 1.26
N ARG A 230 4.46 108.07 2.28
CA ARG A 230 4.75 106.62 2.46
C ARG A 230 3.48 105.85 2.79
N ASP A 231 2.63 106.38 3.65
CA ASP A 231 1.35 105.77 4.00
C ASP A 231 0.45 105.71 2.77
N LYS A 232 0.44 106.72 1.91
CA LYS A 232 -0.29 106.73 0.65
C LYS A 232 0.22 105.66 -0.33
N GLN A 233 1.54 105.44 -0.39
CA GLN A 233 2.12 104.35 -1.18
C GLN A 233 1.75 102.98 -0.60
N ASN A 234 1.81 102.81 0.72
CA ASN A 234 1.40 101.59 1.40
C ASN A 234 -0.10 101.30 1.16
N ILE A 235 -0.96 102.32 1.28
CA ILE A 235 -2.39 102.21 0.99
C ILE A 235 -2.63 101.83 -0.47
N ALA A 236 -1.87 102.38 -1.42
CA ALA A 236 -1.98 102.01 -2.83
C ALA A 236 -1.63 100.52 -3.05
N THR A 237 -0.54 100.03 -2.44
CA THR A 237 -0.18 98.60 -2.55
C THR A 237 -1.18 97.68 -1.87
N ILE A 238 -1.80 98.12 -0.77
CA ILE A 238 -2.86 97.37 -0.08
C ILE A 238 -4.11 97.33 -0.95
N ASN A 239 -4.48 98.45 -1.58
CA ASN A 239 -5.64 98.51 -2.48
C ASN A 239 -5.47 97.64 -3.73
N GLU A 240 -4.27 97.58 -4.31
CA GLU A 240 -4.00 96.71 -5.46
C GLU A 240 -4.19 95.24 -5.08
N LYS A 241 -3.66 94.80 -3.93
CA LYS A 241 -3.91 93.46 -3.39
C LYS A 241 -5.38 93.22 -3.05
N LEU A 242 -6.06 94.24 -2.51
CA LEU A 242 -7.49 94.14 -2.21
C LEU A 242 -8.30 93.92 -3.50
N GLN A 243 -7.93 94.60 -4.58
CA GLN A 243 -8.56 94.47 -5.88
C GLN A 243 -8.27 93.08 -6.52
N GLU A 244 -7.06 92.56 -6.36
CA GLU A 244 -6.74 91.18 -6.76
C GLU A 244 -7.57 90.15 -5.97
N PHE A 245 -7.72 90.32 -4.65
CA PHE A 245 -8.60 89.48 -3.86
C PHE A 245 -10.05 89.64 -4.29
N GLU A 246 -10.58 90.86 -4.47
CA GLU A 246 -11.95 91.09 -4.94
C GLU A 246 -12.23 90.46 -6.31
N THR A 247 -11.29 90.52 -7.25
CA THR A 247 -11.46 89.92 -8.59
C THR A 247 -11.45 88.39 -8.54
N THR A 248 -10.53 87.78 -7.78
CA THR A 248 -10.50 86.32 -7.57
C THR A 248 -11.71 85.83 -6.79
N PHE A 249 -12.20 86.64 -5.84
CA PHE A 249 -13.41 86.35 -5.07
C PHE A 249 -14.67 86.45 -5.93
N ALA A 250 -14.79 87.48 -6.78
CA ALA A 250 -15.91 87.64 -7.70
C ALA A 250 -15.99 86.46 -8.69
N ALA A 251 -14.83 85.97 -9.16
CA ALA A 251 -14.77 84.76 -9.98
C ALA A 251 -15.25 83.51 -9.22
N LEU A 252 -14.80 83.31 -7.98
CA LEU A 252 -15.25 82.22 -7.11
C LEU A 252 -16.75 82.31 -6.76
N GLN A 253 -17.26 83.51 -6.49
CA GLN A 253 -18.66 83.78 -6.20
C GLN A 253 -19.56 83.44 -7.40
N GLN A 254 -19.09 83.75 -8.61
CA GLN A 254 -19.80 83.46 -9.85
C GLN A 254 -19.85 81.95 -10.16
N GLU A 255 -18.80 81.21 -9.80
CA GLU A 255 -18.68 79.77 -10.02
C GLU A 255 -19.44 78.94 -8.96
N LEU A 256 -19.46 79.40 -7.70
CA LEU A 256 -20.13 78.74 -6.59
C LEU A 256 -21.61 79.14 -6.42
N LYS A 257 -22.05 80.28 -7.00
CA LYS A 257 -23.43 80.82 -6.90
C LYS A 257 -23.90 81.01 -5.45
N VAL A 258 -23.05 81.55 -4.59
CA VAL A 258 -23.37 81.82 -3.17
C VAL A 258 -23.11 83.28 -2.86
N ASP A 259 -24.07 83.97 -2.24
CA ASP A 259 -24.05 85.43 -2.06
C ASP A 259 -23.39 85.89 -0.74
N ASN A 260 -23.22 85.00 0.25
CA ASN A 260 -22.72 85.32 1.58
C ASN A 260 -21.32 84.75 1.86
N TYR A 261 -20.43 85.59 2.41
CA TYR A 261 -19.04 85.24 2.77
C TYR A 261 -18.92 83.97 3.64
N HIS A 262 -19.71 83.87 4.70
CA HIS A 262 -19.68 82.71 5.59
C HIS A 262 -20.15 81.44 4.91
N GLU A 263 -21.16 81.54 4.04
CA GLU A 263 -21.74 80.39 3.36
C GLU A 263 -20.78 79.80 2.32
N MET A 264 -19.96 80.64 1.67
CA MET A 264 -18.91 80.16 0.77
C MET A 264 -17.77 79.44 1.50
N VAL A 265 -17.34 79.95 2.67
CA VAL A 265 -16.33 79.28 3.50
C VAL A 265 -16.86 77.94 4.01
N ASP A 266 -18.14 77.87 4.41
CA ASP A 266 -18.76 76.63 4.84
C ASP A 266 -18.86 75.61 3.69
N VAL A 267 -19.19 76.07 2.48
CA VAL A 267 -19.23 75.21 1.28
C VAL A 267 -17.83 74.73 0.90
N TYR A 268 -16.82 75.60 0.97
CA TYR A 268 -15.44 75.21 0.69
C TYR A 268 -14.90 74.23 1.73
N THR A 269 -15.17 74.47 3.01
CA THR A 269 -14.77 73.58 4.11
C THR A 269 -15.42 72.21 3.95
N LYS A 270 -16.72 72.14 3.63
CA LYS A 270 -17.40 70.88 3.31
C LYS A 270 -16.78 70.17 2.12
N LYS A 271 -16.41 70.91 1.06
CA LYS A 271 -15.75 70.33 -0.11
C LYS A 271 -14.34 69.85 0.19
N GLU A 272 -13.61 70.52 1.08
CA GLU A 272 -12.31 70.07 1.58
C GLU A 272 -12.43 68.81 2.44
N GLU A 273 -13.43 68.74 3.33
CA GLU A 273 -13.72 67.55 4.14
C GLU A 273 -14.13 66.36 3.26
N GLU A 274 -14.95 66.60 2.22
CA GLU A 274 -15.30 65.60 1.21
C GLU A 274 -14.05 65.13 0.44
N ASN A 275 -13.19 66.06 0.02
CA ASN A 275 -11.93 65.72 -0.66
C ASN A 275 -10.96 64.96 0.24
N PHE A 276 -10.85 65.34 1.51
CA PHE A 276 -10.01 64.65 2.48
C PHE A 276 -10.54 63.24 2.74
N SER A 277 -11.86 63.08 2.84
CA SER A 277 -12.51 61.78 2.97
C SER A 277 -12.26 60.89 1.75
N LEU A 278 -12.35 61.46 0.54
CA LEU A 278 -12.02 60.77 -0.71
C LEU A 278 -10.54 60.39 -0.78
N PHE A 279 -9.64 61.26 -0.35
CA PHE A 279 -8.22 60.97 -0.28
C PHE A 279 -7.93 59.81 0.67
N CYS A 280 -8.51 59.82 1.87
CA CYS A 280 -8.41 58.71 2.82
C CYS A 280 -8.98 57.41 2.25
N TYR A 281 -10.10 57.48 1.54
CA TYR A 281 -10.69 56.31 0.88
C TYR A 281 -9.80 55.76 -0.25
N VAL A 282 -9.26 56.62 -1.12
CA VAL A 282 -8.32 56.23 -2.18
C VAL A 282 -7.06 55.62 -1.58
N GLN A 283 -6.55 56.17 -0.48
CA GLN A 283 -5.40 55.61 0.21
C GLN A 283 -5.71 54.24 0.84
N SER A 284 -6.90 54.07 1.43
CA SER A 284 -7.36 52.78 1.92
C SER A 284 -7.46 51.75 0.80
N ILE A 285 -8.04 52.12 -0.35
CA ILE A 285 -8.19 51.24 -1.51
C ILE A 285 -6.83 50.90 -2.12
N ASN A 286 -5.89 51.85 -2.19
CA ASN A 286 -4.53 51.56 -2.66
C ASN A 286 -3.80 50.61 -1.72
N ASN A 287 -3.93 50.79 -0.41
CA ASN A 287 -3.36 49.85 0.57
C ASN A 287 -4.01 48.46 0.47
N GLU A 288 -5.33 48.39 0.27
CA GLU A 288 -6.04 47.13 0.03
C GLU A 288 -5.60 46.48 -1.28
N ALA A 289 -5.37 47.27 -2.33
CA ALA A 289 -4.86 46.77 -3.61
C ALA A 289 -3.43 46.20 -3.47
N GLU A 290 -2.53 46.88 -2.76
CA GLU A 290 -1.19 46.36 -2.46
C GLU A 290 -1.26 45.04 -1.66
N GLN A 291 -2.13 44.95 -0.66
CA GLN A 291 -2.35 43.71 0.09
C GLN A 291 -2.86 42.57 -0.78
N LEU A 292 -3.84 42.85 -1.66
CA LEU A 292 -4.37 41.85 -2.60
C LEU A 292 -3.32 41.42 -3.63
N GLU A 293 -2.44 42.31 -4.06
CA GLU A 293 -1.32 41.98 -4.94
C GLU A 293 -0.30 41.06 -4.24
N ASP A 294 0.04 41.35 -2.99
CA ASP A 294 0.90 40.49 -2.17
C ASP A 294 0.29 39.10 -1.94
N GLU A 295 -1.01 39.03 -1.61
CA GLU A 295 -1.74 37.77 -1.48
C GLU A 295 -1.78 36.99 -2.79
N LYS A 296 -2.02 37.67 -3.91
CA LYS A 296 -1.97 37.07 -5.25
C LYS A 296 -0.60 36.49 -5.53
N MET A 297 0.47 37.24 -5.25
CA MET A 297 1.85 36.76 -5.44
C MET A 297 2.16 35.55 -4.56
N ALA A 298 1.71 35.54 -3.31
CA ALA A 298 1.85 34.39 -2.41
C ALA A 298 1.11 33.15 -2.95
N LEU A 299 -0.13 33.30 -3.39
CA LEU A 299 -0.92 32.23 -3.99
C LEU A 299 -0.30 31.71 -5.30
N GLU A 300 0.23 32.59 -6.15
CA GLU A 300 0.91 32.19 -7.38
C GLU A 300 2.17 31.37 -7.08
N GLN A 301 2.96 31.76 -6.07
CA GLN A 301 4.12 30.98 -5.62
C GLN A 301 3.71 29.60 -5.08
N GLU A 302 2.61 29.52 -4.32
CA GLU A 302 2.11 28.26 -3.79
C GLU A 302 1.55 27.34 -4.89
N ILE A 303 0.80 27.91 -5.85
CA ILE A 303 0.38 27.19 -7.06
C ILE A 303 1.60 26.66 -7.82
N GLN A 304 2.68 27.43 -7.91
CA GLN A 304 3.90 27.01 -8.59
C GLN A 304 4.61 25.87 -7.84
N LYS A 305 4.70 25.94 -6.51
CA LYS A 305 5.21 24.85 -5.66
C LYS A 305 4.38 23.58 -5.80
N LEU A 306 3.06 23.67 -5.68
CA LEU A 306 2.15 22.54 -5.87
C LEU A 306 2.25 21.97 -7.29
N LYS A 307 2.42 22.81 -8.32
CA LYS A 307 2.67 22.34 -9.69
C LYS A 307 4.00 21.60 -9.83
N SER A 308 5.08 22.05 -9.19
CA SER A 308 6.35 21.30 -9.18
C SER A 308 6.21 19.98 -8.43
N GLU A 309 5.59 19.97 -7.24
CA GLU A 309 5.38 18.75 -6.45
C GLU A 309 4.49 17.74 -7.18
N VAL A 310 3.45 18.20 -7.89
CA VAL A 310 2.60 17.33 -8.71
C VAL A 310 3.37 16.79 -9.92
N ARG A 311 4.26 17.58 -10.53
CA ARG A 311 5.10 17.13 -11.65
C ARG A 311 6.13 16.11 -11.20
N ASP A 312 6.83 16.37 -10.10
CA ASP A 312 7.87 15.52 -9.54
C ASP A 312 7.27 14.25 -8.91
N GLY A 313 6.16 14.39 -8.19
CA GLY A 313 5.40 13.27 -7.63
C GLY A 313 4.82 12.35 -8.70
N LYS A 314 4.24 12.88 -9.78
CA LYS A 314 3.75 12.06 -10.90
C LYS A 314 4.89 11.46 -11.73
N ALA A 315 6.00 12.16 -11.91
CA ALA A 315 7.16 11.64 -12.62
C ALA A 315 7.81 10.48 -11.85
N ASN A 316 8.04 10.67 -10.54
CA ASN A 316 8.63 9.65 -9.67
C ASN A 316 7.69 8.46 -9.45
N ALA A 317 6.38 8.68 -9.34
CA ALA A 317 5.40 7.59 -9.25
C ALA A 317 5.32 6.78 -10.54
N LYS A 318 5.36 7.45 -11.71
CA LYS A 318 5.40 6.76 -13.01
C LYS A 318 6.70 5.98 -13.21
N LEU A 319 7.84 6.55 -12.82
CA LEU A 319 9.13 5.87 -12.91
C LEU A 319 9.14 4.58 -12.07
N ARG A 320 8.71 4.67 -10.80
CA ARG A 320 8.58 3.50 -9.92
C ARG A 320 7.61 2.45 -10.47
N MET A 321 6.46 2.88 -10.98
CA MET A 321 5.50 1.95 -11.59
C MET A 321 6.07 1.27 -12.83
N VAL A 322 6.85 1.98 -13.65
CA VAL A 322 7.54 1.40 -14.81
C VAL A 322 8.62 0.41 -14.37
N ASP A 323 9.41 0.75 -13.35
CA ASP A 323 10.44 -0.14 -12.80
C ASP A 323 9.83 -1.41 -12.20
N ASP A 324 8.72 -1.30 -11.46
CA ASP A 324 7.96 -2.45 -10.92
C ASP A 324 7.39 -3.33 -12.05
N LEU A 325 6.87 -2.72 -13.12
CA LEU A 325 6.38 -3.44 -14.30
C LEU A 325 7.50 -4.14 -15.07
N VAL A 326 8.69 -3.54 -15.12
CA VAL A 326 9.88 -4.17 -15.73
C VAL A 326 10.37 -5.34 -14.88
N ALA A 327 10.41 -5.19 -13.56
CA ALA A 327 10.81 -6.25 -12.64
C ALA A 327 9.84 -7.44 -12.70
N THR A 328 8.52 -7.18 -12.66
CA THR A 328 7.51 -8.24 -12.80
C THR A 328 7.59 -8.94 -14.15
N ARG A 329 7.79 -8.20 -15.26
CA ARG A 329 8.03 -8.79 -16.57
C ARG A 329 9.26 -9.71 -16.57
N GLN A 330 10.33 -9.29 -15.91
CA GLN A 330 11.57 -10.07 -15.85
C GLN A 330 11.38 -11.37 -15.06
N ASN A 331 10.69 -11.31 -13.92
CA ASN A 331 10.33 -12.51 -13.15
C ASN A 331 9.47 -13.48 -13.97
N ILE A 332 8.46 -12.99 -14.69
CA ILE A 332 7.61 -13.82 -15.56
C ILE A 332 8.44 -14.48 -16.68
N LEU A 333 9.42 -13.79 -17.24
CA LEU A 333 10.31 -14.37 -18.27
C LEU A 333 11.20 -15.47 -17.68
N GLU A 334 11.73 -15.29 -16.47
CA GLU A 334 12.52 -16.30 -15.78
C GLU A 334 11.68 -17.52 -15.39
N GLU A 335 10.48 -17.31 -14.85
CA GLU A 335 9.53 -18.39 -14.55
C GLU A 335 9.12 -19.15 -15.81
N ASN A 336 8.81 -18.46 -16.90
CA ASN A 336 8.48 -19.10 -18.17
C ASN A 336 9.66 -19.94 -18.69
N ALA A 337 10.90 -19.42 -18.60
CA ALA A 337 12.09 -20.17 -18.99
C ALA A 337 12.27 -21.43 -18.11
N ALA A 338 12.00 -21.34 -16.80
CA ALA A 338 12.04 -22.49 -15.90
C ALA A 338 10.96 -23.53 -16.24
N VAL A 339 9.74 -23.09 -16.53
CA VAL A 339 8.62 -23.95 -16.97
C VAL A 339 8.94 -24.63 -18.30
N GLU A 340 9.52 -23.92 -19.26
CA GLU A 340 9.98 -24.49 -20.53
C GLU A 340 11.08 -25.54 -20.32
N GLN A 341 12.03 -25.30 -19.43
CA GLN A 341 13.05 -26.29 -19.08
C GLN A 341 12.45 -27.54 -18.44
N LEU A 342 11.47 -27.39 -17.53
CA LEU A 342 10.75 -28.52 -16.92
C LEU A 342 9.94 -29.29 -17.97
N ARG A 343 9.23 -28.59 -18.86
CA ARG A 343 8.52 -29.21 -19.99
C ARG A 343 9.48 -29.99 -20.88
N ALA A 344 10.63 -29.41 -21.25
CA ALA A 344 11.63 -30.10 -22.06
C ALA A 344 12.17 -31.37 -21.37
N LYS A 345 12.42 -31.31 -20.05
CA LYS A 345 12.81 -32.50 -19.25
C LYS A 345 11.72 -33.56 -19.24
N ALA A 346 10.46 -33.18 -19.06
CA ALA A 346 9.32 -34.09 -19.09
C ALA A 346 9.16 -34.73 -20.48
N THR A 347 9.19 -33.93 -21.56
CA THR A 347 9.12 -34.43 -22.94
C THR A 347 10.22 -35.45 -23.23
N ARG A 348 11.47 -35.20 -22.78
CA ARG A 348 12.58 -36.17 -22.93
C ARG A 348 12.28 -37.52 -22.24
N LYS A 349 11.60 -37.52 -21.09
CA LYS A 349 11.19 -38.74 -20.38
C LYS A 349 10.05 -39.48 -21.08
N PHE A 350 9.08 -38.74 -21.64
CA PHE A 350 7.92 -39.33 -22.31
C PHE A 350 8.19 -39.79 -23.75
N GLN A 351 9.23 -39.27 -24.40
CA GLN A 351 9.54 -39.56 -25.80
C GLN A 351 9.87 -41.05 -26.09
N PRO A 352 10.61 -41.77 -25.24
CA PRO A 352 10.77 -43.23 -25.37
C PRO A 352 9.44 -43.98 -25.19
N LEU A 353 8.62 -43.57 -24.23
CA LEU A 353 7.32 -44.21 -23.96
C LEU A 353 6.38 -44.03 -25.15
N ALA A 354 6.29 -42.81 -25.70
CA ALA A 354 5.51 -42.52 -26.90
C ALA A 354 5.92 -43.40 -28.10
N ARG A 355 7.22 -43.64 -28.30
CA ARG A 355 7.71 -44.54 -29.36
C ARG A 355 7.31 -46.00 -29.14
N ILE A 356 7.23 -46.47 -27.89
CA ILE A 356 6.79 -47.83 -27.58
C ILE A 356 5.28 -47.95 -27.82
N VAL A 357 4.51 -46.97 -27.34
CA VAL A 357 3.06 -46.91 -27.53
C VAL A 357 2.72 -46.84 -29.02
N ASP A 358 3.45 -46.04 -29.81
CA ASP A 358 3.26 -45.93 -31.27
C ASP A 358 3.51 -47.27 -31.98
N ARG A 359 4.57 -47.97 -31.59
CA ARG A 359 4.83 -49.33 -32.12
C ARG A 359 3.71 -50.31 -31.77
N LEU A 360 3.20 -50.28 -30.54
CA LEU A 360 2.11 -51.16 -30.10
C LEU A 360 0.78 -50.82 -30.79
N TYR A 361 0.45 -49.53 -30.89
CA TYR A 361 -0.74 -49.02 -31.54
C TYR A 361 -0.81 -49.46 -33.01
N ASN A 362 0.31 -49.33 -33.73
CA ASN A 362 0.41 -49.77 -35.12
C ASN A 362 0.41 -51.31 -35.25
N ALA A 363 1.10 -52.03 -34.35
CA ALA A 363 1.16 -53.50 -34.38
C ALA A 363 -0.19 -54.18 -34.12
N LEU A 364 -1.07 -53.56 -33.32
CA LEU A 364 -2.40 -54.08 -32.99
C LEU A 364 -3.50 -53.59 -33.95
N GLY A 365 -3.16 -52.74 -34.92
CA GLY A 365 -4.11 -52.19 -35.88
C GLY A 365 -5.21 -51.35 -35.22
N CYS A 366 -4.82 -50.52 -34.24
CA CYS A 366 -5.74 -49.70 -33.45
C CYS A 366 -6.34 -48.50 -34.21
N ASN A 367 -5.94 -48.27 -35.47
CA ASN A 367 -6.44 -47.18 -36.33
C ASN A 367 -7.95 -47.26 -36.64
N ASP A 368 -8.56 -48.44 -36.47
CA ASP A 368 -9.98 -48.68 -36.78
C ASP A 368 -10.90 -48.62 -35.54
N VAL A 369 -10.36 -48.30 -34.36
CA VAL A 369 -11.10 -48.29 -33.09
C VAL A 369 -11.50 -46.86 -32.74
N PRO A 370 -12.81 -46.54 -32.64
CA PRO A 370 -13.25 -45.21 -32.23
C PRO A 370 -12.81 -44.92 -30.79
N PRO A 371 -12.36 -43.68 -30.48
CA PRO A 371 -11.85 -43.34 -29.17
C PRO A 371 -12.96 -43.43 -28.09
N PRO A 372 -12.63 -43.83 -26.84
CA PRO A 372 -13.60 -43.90 -25.76
C PRO A 372 -13.99 -42.49 -25.31
N VAL A 373 -15.29 -42.25 -25.20
CA VAL A 373 -15.87 -41.00 -24.68
C VAL A 373 -15.80 -41.03 -23.15
N PRO A 374 -15.24 -40.01 -22.47
CA PRO A 374 -15.19 -40.01 -21.01
C PRO A 374 -16.56 -39.70 -20.41
N SER A 375 -17.03 -40.60 -19.54
CA SER A 375 -18.23 -40.46 -18.72
C SER A 375 -18.02 -39.37 -17.67
N ALA A 376 -18.67 -38.23 -17.83
CA ALA A 376 -18.74 -37.18 -16.80
C ALA A 376 -19.90 -37.50 -15.84
N GLU A 377 -19.56 -37.85 -14.59
CA GLU A 377 -20.50 -37.77 -13.48
C GLU A 377 -20.76 -36.30 -13.11
N CYS A 378 -22.02 -36.05 -12.79
CA CYS A 378 -22.64 -34.76 -12.62
C CYS A 378 -22.42 -34.17 -11.23
N ASP A 379 -21.93 -32.94 -11.18
CA ASP A 379 -22.19 -32.02 -10.07
C ASP A 379 -22.53 -30.62 -10.61
N VAL A 380 -23.32 -29.90 -9.82
CA VAL A 380 -24.34 -28.92 -10.24
C VAL A 380 -23.81 -27.50 -10.52
N ASP A 381 -24.48 -26.83 -11.48
CA ASP A 381 -24.55 -25.38 -11.74
C ASP A 381 -23.30 -24.59 -12.17
N THR A 382 -23.28 -24.15 -13.43
CA THR A 382 -23.14 -22.71 -13.81
C THR A 382 -23.17 -22.48 -15.33
N SER A 383 -24.05 -21.55 -15.73
CA SER A 383 -23.94 -20.61 -16.86
C SER A 383 -23.75 -21.09 -18.31
N LYS A 384 -24.75 -20.71 -19.13
CA LYS A 384 -24.91 -20.84 -20.60
C LYS A 384 -23.86 -20.13 -21.49
N ARG A 385 -22.60 -20.02 -21.08
CA ARG A 385 -21.50 -19.43 -21.90
C ARG A 385 -20.43 -20.44 -22.36
N ALA A 386 -20.44 -21.66 -21.83
CA ALA A 386 -19.45 -22.70 -22.13
C ALA A 386 -19.74 -23.55 -23.39
N ARG A 387 -20.95 -23.48 -23.96
CA ARG A 387 -21.38 -24.37 -25.07
C ARG A 387 -20.65 -24.17 -26.40
N LYS A 388 -20.05 -23.00 -26.64
CA LYS A 388 -19.38 -22.71 -27.92
C LYS A 388 -17.88 -23.05 -27.92
N GLN A 389 -17.27 -23.17 -26.73
CA GLN A 389 -15.89 -23.66 -26.60
C GLN A 389 -15.83 -25.19 -26.58
N SER A 390 -16.89 -25.86 -26.12
CA SER A 390 -16.94 -27.33 -26.09
C SER A 390 -17.07 -27.96 -27.48
N GLU A 391 -17.72 -27.29 -28.44
CA GLU A 391 -17.89 -27.82 -29.82
C GLU A 391 -16.58 -27.78 -30.62
N ASP A 392 -15.78 -26.72 -30.50
CA ASP A 392 -14.45 -26.67 -31.14
C ASP A 392 -13.48 -27.67 -30.49
N GLN A 393 -13.56 -27.88 -29.17
CA GLN A 393 -12.79 -28.91 -28.47
C GLN A 393 -13.22 -30.33 -28.88
N LEU A 394 -14.52 -30.55 -29.09
CA LEU A 394 -15.07 -31.82 -29.59
C LEU A 394 -14.68 -32.09 -31.05
N ALA A 395 -14.69 -31.05 -31.90
CA ALA A 395 -14.35 -31.12 -33.31
C ALA A 395 -12.84 -31.37 -33.54
N ILE A 396 -11.98 -30.88 -32.63
CA ILE A 396 -10.55 -31.23 -32.60
C ILE A 396 -10.38 -32.71 -32.21
N ASN A 397 -11.13 -33.19 -31.21
CA ASN A 397 -11.08 -34.59 -30.78
C ASN A 397 -11.63 -35.59 -31.83
N THR A 398 -12.49 -35.15 -32.76
CA THR A 398 -13.07 -36.02 -33.81
C THR A 398 -12.27 -36.09 -35.11
N ARG A 399 -11.19 -35.31 -35.28
CA ARG A 399 -10.42 -35.25 -36.53
C ARG A 399 -9.12 -36.05 -36.56
N ILE A 400 -8.76 -36.74 -35.49
CA ILE A 400 -7.41 -37.30 -35.36
C ILE A 400 -7.44 -38.81 -35.62
N ASN A 401 -7.38 -39.18 -36.90
CA ASN A 401 -7.37 -40.58 -37.36
C ASN A 401 -5.98 -41.22 -37.34
N SER A 402 -4.97 -40.58 -36.74
CA SER A 402 -3.63 -41.15 -36.63
C SER A 402 -2.90 -40.62 -35.41
N MET A 403 -2.26 -41.53 -34.66
CA MET A 403 -1.38 -41.21 -33.54
C MET A 403 -0.28 -40.20 -33.90
N ASN A 404 0.17 -40.20 -35.16
CA ASN A 404 1.15 -39.25 -35.67
C ASN A 404 0.62 -37.81 -35.74
N ASP A 405 -0.66 -37.59 -36.03
CA ASP A 405 -1.26 -36.25 -36.11
C ASP A 405 -1.45 -35.64 -34.71
N LEU A 406 -1.78 -36.46 -33.71
CA LEU A 406 -1.94 -36.02 -32.32
C LEU A 406 -0.60 -35.66 -31.66
N LEU A 407 0.45 -36.43 -31.95
CA LEU A 407 1.81 -36.16 -31.49
C LEU A 407 2.45 -34.96 -32.21
N ALA A 408 2.10 -34.73 -33.48
CA ALA A 408 2.60 -33.59 -34.26
C ALA A 408 1.92 -32.25 -33.90
N ALA A 409 0.61 -32.27 -33.57
CA ALA A 409 -0.16 -31.05 -33.31
C ALA A 409 0.01 -30.50 -31.87
N GLN A 410 0.06 -31.37 -30.86
CA GLN A 410 0.04 -30.96 -29.44
C GLN A 410 1.30 -31.36 -28.66
N GLY A 411 2.23 -32.07 -29.32
CA GLY A 411 3.40 -32.63 -28.68
C GLY A 411 3.09 -33.87 -27.82
N ILE A 412 4.14 -34.44 -27.24
CA ILE A 412 4.05 -35.64 -26.40
C ILE A 412 3.62 -35.22 -24.99
N THR A 413 2.35 -35.43 -24.65
CA THR A 413 1.82 -35.19 -23.30
C THR A 413 1.40 -36.51 -22.64
N GLU A 414 1.34 -36.52 -21.32
CA GLU A 414 0.88 -37.67 -20.54
C GLU A 414 -0.56 -38.06 -20.90
N GLY A 415 -1.46 -37.08 -21.02
CA GLY A 415 -2.85 -37.32 -21.42
C GLY A 415 -2.97 -37.99 -22.78
N ASN A 416 -2.16 -37.56 -23.76
CA ASN A 416 -2.14 -38.15 -25.10
C ASN A 416 -1.66 -39.62 -25.02
N ILE A 417 -0.60 -39.90 -24.26
CA ILE A 417 -0.08 -41.27 -24.08
C ILE A 417 -1.13 -42.18 -23.42
N LEU A 418 -1.79 -41.71 -22.36
CA LEU A 418 -2.81 -42.47 -21.64
C LEU A 418 -4.02 -42.77 -22.53
N GLN A 419 -4.45 -41.82 -23.36
CA GLN A 419 -5.55 -42.02 -24.30
C GLN A 419 -5.23 -43.12 -25.33
N PHE A 420 -4.00 -43.14 -25.88
CA PHE A 420 -3.58 -44.21 -26.77
C PHE A 420 -3.47 -45.57 -26.08
N LEU A 421 -3.00 -45.60 -24.82
CA LEU A 421 -2.98 -46.82 -24.02
C LEU A 421 -4.38 -47.38 -23.78
N ALA A 422 -5.38 -46.53 -23.54
CA ALA A 422 -6.78 -46.96 -23.39
C ALA A 422 -7.34 -47.58 -24.69
N ILE A 423 -7.01 -47.02 -25.86
CA ILE A 423 -7.42 -47.59 -27.16
C ILE A 423 -6.69 -48.92 -27.42
N ILE A 424 -5.41 -49.02 -27.07
CA ILE A 424 -4.63 -50.26 -27.14
C ILE A 424 -5.26 -51.32 -26.25
N GLU A 425 -5.63 -50.97 -25.01
CA GLU A 425 -6.29 -51.86 -24.06
C GLU A 425 -7.62 -52.38 -24.61
N LEU A 426 -8.49 -51.48 -25.08
CA LEU A 426 -9.77 -51.82 -25.69
C LEU A 426 -9.58 -52.78 -26.88
N ARG A 427 -8.66 -52.46 -27.79
CA ARG A 427 -8.39 -53.30 -28.96
C ARG A 427 -7.80 -54.65 -28.59
N SER A 428 -6.88 -54.68 -27.63
CA SER A 428 -6.28 -55.92 -27.16
C SER A 428 -7.33 -56.84 -26.53
N SER A 429 -8.27 -56.28 -25.78
CA SER A 429 -9.39 -56.99 -25.16
C SER A 429 -10.35 -57.57 -26.21
N GLU A 430 -10.71 -56.79 -27.23
CA GLU A 430 -11.51 -57.29 -28.36
C GLU A 430 -10.83 -58.45 -29.10
N LEU A 431 -9.52 -58.34 -29.36
CA LEU A 431 -8.77 -59.39 -30.03
C LEU A 431 -8.71 -60.66 -29.18
N LEU A 432 -8.52 -60.53 -27.87
CA LEU A 432 -8.56 -61.64 -26.92
C LEU A 432 -9.94 -62.32 -26.89
N GLU A 433 -11.03 -61.56 -26.84
CA GLU A 433 -12.38 -62.12 -26.91
C GLU A 433 -12.66 -62.84 -28.23
N ARG A 434 -12.26 -62.26 -29.37
CA ARG A 434 -12.38 -62.92 -30.68
C ARG A 434 -11.60 -64.23 -30.71
N LEU A 435 -10.40 -64.25 -30.12
CA LEU A 435 -9.57 -65.45 -30.02
C LEU A 435 -10.21 -66.49 -29.09
N LEU A 436 -10.74 -66.07 -27.94
CA LEU A 436 -11.44 -66.94 -26.98
C LEU A 436 -12.69 -67.60 -27.61
N ARG A 437 -13.51 -66.82 -28.33
CA ARG A 437 -14.67 -67.35 -29.06
C ARG A 437 -14.25 -68.31 -30.18
N ARG A 438 -13.15 -68.00 -30.89
CA ARG A 438 -12.62 -68.88 -31.92
C ARG A 438 -12.12 -70.20 -31.32
N VAL A 439 -11.48 -70.17 -30.16
CA VAL A 439 -11.01 -71.37 -29.42
C VAL A 439 -12.18 -72.23 -28.93
N GLN A 440 -13.29 -71.62 -28.51
CA GLN A 440 -14.48 -72.35 -28.05
C GLN A 440 -15.23 -73.10 -29.18
N HIS A 441 -15.04 -72.71 -30.44
CA HIS A 441 -15.65 -73.35 -31.60
C HIS A 441 -14.71 -74.29 -32.38
N MET A 442 -13.51 -74.57 -31.87
CA MET A 442 -12.51 -75.43 -32.53
C MET A 442 -12.47 -76.84 -31.94
N SER A 443 -12.23 -77.83 -32.80
CA SER A 443 -12.11 -79.24 -32.40
C SER A 443 -10.91 -79.44 -31.45
N PRO A 444 -10.94 -80.43 -30.53
CA PRO A 444 -9.89 -80.63 -29.51
C PRO A 444 -8.47 -80.89 -30.08
N ALA A 445 -8.35 -81.28 -31.35
CA ALA A 445 -7.06 -81.49 -32.03
C ALA A 445 -6.46 -80.17 -32.59
N GLU A 446 -7.31 -79.24 -33.04
CA GLU A 446 -6.90 -77.92 -33.58
C GLU A 446 -6.59 -76.92 -32.46
N THR A 447 -7.26 -77.05 -31.31
CA THR A 447 -6.96 -76.27 -30.09
C THR A 447 -5.54 -76.52 -29.60
N GLN A 448 -5.06 -77.77 -29.68
CA GLN A 448 -3.67 -78.11 -29.34
C GLN A 448 -2.66 -77.49 -30.32
N HIS A 449 -2.98 -77.42 -31.62
CA HIS A 449 -2.11 -76.81 -32.63
C HIS A 449 -2.01 -75.27 -32.50
N LEU A 450 -3.07 -74.58 -32.09
CA LEU A 450 -3.06 -73.13 -31.82
C LEU A 450 -2.36 -72.77 -30.50
N LEU A 451 -2.46 -73.62 -29.46
CA LEU A 451 -1.73 -73.43 -28.19
C LEU A 451 -0.23 -73.73 -28.31
N PHE A 452 0.18 -74.60 -29.24
CA PHE A 452 1.59 -74.93 -29.51
C PHE A 452 2.17 -74.23 -30.75
N GLY A 453 1.38 -73.42 -31.45
CA GLY A 453 1.72 -72.74 -32.70
C GLY A 453 2.44 -71.41 -32.55
N ALA A 454 3.38 -71.29 -31.63
CA ALA A 454 4.46 -70.30 -31.65
C ALA A 454 5.56 -70.81 -30.71
N ASN A 455 6.80 -70.86 -31.16
CA ASN A 455 7.97 -71.26 -30.37
C ASN A 455 8.22 -70.30 -29.19
N LEU A 456 7.40 -70.38 -28.15
CA LEU A 456 7.60 -69.75 -26.86
C LEU A 456 7.35 -70.82 -25.80
N ARG A 457 8.45 -71.37 -25.31
CA ARG A 457 8.50 -72.11 -24.04
C ARG A 457 7.70 -71.32 -22.98
N PRO A 458 6.93 -71.98 -22.09
CA PRO A 458 6.27 -71.28 -20.99
C PRO A 458 7.31 -70.44 -20.26
N SER A 459 7.20 -69.12 -20.37
CA SER A 459 8.12 -68.23 -19.66
C SER A 459 7.72 -68.28 -18.21
N ASP A 460 8.68 -68.62 -17.35
CA ASP A 460 8.53 -68.57 -15.89
C ASP A 460 7.79 -67.29 -15.49
N PRO A 461 6.81 -67.36 -14.55
CA PRO A 461 6.07 -66.19 -14.05
C PRO A 461 6.99 -65.13 -13.44
N VAL A 462 8.25 -65.48 -13.18
CA VAL A 462 9.30 -64.62 -12.67
C VAL A 462 9.87 -63.70 -13.76
N ARG A 463 9.83 -64.07 -15.05
CA ARG A 463 10.41 -63.27 -16.14
C ARG A 463 9.55 -62.08 -16.55
N SER A 464 8.23 -62.22 -16.54
CA SER A 464 7.28 -61.11 -16.73
C SER A 464 7.27 -60.17 -15.53
N ALA A 465 7.31 -60.71 -14.30
CA ALA A 465 7.45 -59.92 -13.07
C ALA A 465 8.78 -59.13 -13.03
N ASN A 466 9.87 -59.73 -13.50
CA ASN A 466 11.17 -59.06 -13.58
C ASN A 466 11.27 -58.04 -14.72
N ALA A 467 10.56 -58.24 -15.84
CA ALA A 467 10.48 -57.27 -16.92
C ALA A 467 9.67 -56.02 -16.50
N VAL A 468 8.60 -56.19 -15.72
CA VAL A 468 7.82 -55.07 -15.16
C VAL A 468 8.61 -54.34 -14.08
N LYS A 469 9.32 -55.06 -13.20
CA LYS A 469 10.25 -54.45 -12.21
C LYS A 469 11.44 -53.72 -12.82
N ALA A 470 11.90 -54.14 -14.01
CA ALA A 470 13.00 -53.46 -14.71
C ALA A 470 12.56 -52.17 -15.43
N VAL A 471 11.26 -52.01 -15.69
CA VAL A 471 10.70 -50.83 -16.38
C VAL A 471 10.10 -49.81 -15.41
N PHE A 472 9.65 -50.24 -14.22
CA PHE A 472 9.12 -49.36 -13.16
C PHE A 472 9.61 -49.78 -11.76
N PRO A 473 10.77 -49.27 -11.30
CA PRO A 473 11.33 -49.65 -10.00
C PRO A 473 10.61 -49.00 -8.81
N ASP A 474 10.09 -47.78 -8.97
CA ASP A 474 9.77 -46.89 -7.83
C ASP A 474 8.33 -47.02 -7.29
N TYR A 475 7.48 -47.88 -7.85
CA TYR A 475 6.03 -47.87 -7.54
C TYR A 475 5.57 -48.94 -6.52
N PHE A 476 6.35 -50.00 -6.26
CA PHE A 476 5.90 -51.14 -5.45
C PHE A 476 6.45 -51.19 -4.00
N GLU A 477 7.27 -50.24 -3.60
CA GLU A 477 7.94 -50.26 -2.28
C GLU A 477 7.10 -49.63 -1.15
N SER A 478 5.95 -49.01 -1.46
CA SER A 478 5.18 -48.23 -0.50
C SER A 478 3.98 -48.93 0.15
N LEU A 479 3.71 -50.23 -0.13
CA LEU A 479 2.46 -50.88 0.30
C LEU A 479 2.62 -52.08 1.24
N ALA A 480 3.81 -52.33 1.80
CA ALA A 480 4.04 -53.44 2.73
C ALA A 480 4.72 -52.94 4.01
N GLY A 481 3.93 -52.39 4.94
CA GLY A 481 4.45 -51.97 6.24
C GLY A 481 3.37 -51.43 7.17
N GLY A 482 2.47 -52.29 7.63
CA GLY A 482 1.49 -51.92 8.64
C GLY A 482 1.00 -53.14 9.41
N THR A 483 1.63 -53.41 10.56
CA THR A 483 0.95 -53.81 11.81
C THR A 483 1.94 -53.91 12.97
N GLU A 484 1.48 -53.42 14.12
CA GLU A 484 1.81 -53.83 15.50
C GLU A 484 2.96 -53.16 16.28
N ASN A 485 2.48 -52.31 17.22
CA ASN A 485 2.72 -52.30 18.67
C ASN A 485 3.49 -51.12 19.28
N ASP A 486 2.69 -50.28 19.93
CA ASP A 486 3.00 -49.38 21.04
C ASP A 486 3.74 -50.09 22.18
N GLU A 487 4.75 -49.40 22.75
CA GLU A 487 4.93 -49.33 24.19
C GLU A 487 5.73 -48.07 24.58
N LEU A 488 5.21 -47.39 25.60
CA LEU A 488 5.75 -46.18 26.23
C LEU A 488 7.15 -46.41 26.85
N SER A 489 7.99 -45.37 26.88
CA SER A 489 8.39 -44.69 28.14
C SER A 489 9.64 -43.79 27.99
N SER A 490 9.39 -42.50 28.24
CA SER A 490 10.10 -41.57 29.13
C SER A 490 11.61 -41.27 29.03
N SER A 491 11.89 -40.01 29.43
CA SER A 491 13.17 -39.39 29.80
C SER A 491 14.10 -38.94 28.65
N SER A 492 14.90 -37.89 28.76
CA SER A 492 14.88 -36.63 29.50
C SER A 492 16.08 -35.82 28.97
N ALA A 493 15.99 -34.49 29.12
CA ALA A 493 17.10 -33.59 29.43
C ALA A 493 18.22 -33.31 28.40
N LEU A 494 18.42 -31.99 28.22
CA LEU A 494 19.70 -31.27 28.07
C LEU A 494 20.41 -31.39 26.71
N SER A 495 20.48 -30.32 25.92
CA SER A 495 21.37 -29.15 26.11
C SER A 495 22.49 -29.25 25.08
N SER A 496 22.57 -28.30 24.16
CA SER A 496 23.76 -27.46 23.98
C SER A 496 23.67 -26.57 22.72
N LYS A 497 24.17 -25.36 22.92
CA LYS A 497 24.42 -24.27 21.99
C LYS A 497 25.23 -24.73 20.77
N ILE A 498 24.99 -24.10 19.61
CA ILE A 498 26.04 -23.59 18.70
C ILE A 498 25.41 -22.45 17.87
N ALA A 499 26.09 -21.31 17.91
CA ALA A 499 25.90 -20.18 17.01
C ALA A 499 26.74 -20.39 15.74
N ILE A 500 26.37 -19.74 14.62
CA ILE A 500 27.25 -18.92 13.74
C ILE A 500 26.60 -18.74 12.35
N VAL A 501 26.29 -17.46 12.06
CA VAL A 501 26.56 -16.68 10.83
C VAL A 501 26.08 -17.19 9.46
N GLY A 502 25.34 -16.32 8.77
CA GLY A 502 25.44 -16.17 7.31
C GLY A 502 24.22 -15.55 6.64
N LYS A 503 24.37 -14.28 6.21
CA LYS A 503 23.77 -13.58 5.04
C LYS A 503 22.40 -14.10 4.54
N GLY A 504 21.33 -13.30 4.57
CA GLY A 504 21.22 -12.11 3.74
C GLY A 504 20.70 -12.56 2.37
N ASP A 505 19.39 -12.42 2.15
CA ASP A 505 18.82 -11.80 0.94
C ASP A 505 17.29 -11.84 0.99
N ASP A 506 16.75 -10.73 0.54
CA ASP A 506 15.35 -10.35 0.50
C ASP A 506 14.54 -11.29 -0.39
N PHE A 507 13.36 -11.73 0.07
CA PHE A 507 12.32 -12.19 -0.84
C PHE A 507 10.95 -11.65 -0.44
N CYS A 508 10.37 -10.99 -1.43
CA CYS A 508 9.12 -10.25 -1.42
C CYS A 508 7.93 -11.21 -1.21
N ILE A 509 6.97 -10.77 -0.40
CA ILE A 509 5.72 -11.47 -0.14
C ILE A 509 4.71 -11.06 -1.21
N ASP A 510 4.29 -12.00 -2.05
CA ASP A 510 3.02 -11.91 -2.76
C ASP A 510 1.88 -12.18 -1.77
N ARG A 511 1.09 -11.12 -1.53
CA ARG A 511 0.00 -11.09 -0.57
C ARG A 511 -1.32 -11.22 -1.32
N GLN A 512 -1.79 -12.46 -1.52
CA GLN A 512 -3.19 -12.70 -1.85
C GLN A 512 -3.71 -13.92 -1.08
N LEU A 513 -4.87 -13.70 -0.45
CA LEU A 513 -5.81 -14.67 0.12
C LEU A 513 -5.46 -15.29 1.48
N LEU A 514 -6.07 -14.75 2.54
CA LEU A 514 -7.16 -15.43 3.26
C LEU A 514 -7.71 -14.48 4.35
N ARG A 515 -8.89 -13.92 4.09
CA ARG A 515 -9.83 -13.54 5.15
C ARG A 515 -10.79 -14.72 5.27
N ASP A 516 -10.85 -15.29 6.46
CA ASP A 516 -12.07 -15.66 7.18
C ASP A 516 -11.64 -16.50 8.37
N PHE A 517 -11.98 -16.07 9.58
CA PHE A 517 -12.63 -16.92 10.60
C PHE A 517 -13.20 -16.04 11.72
N SER A 518 -14.50 -16.25 11.92
CA SER A 518 -15.34 -15.80 13.02
C SER A 518 -14.83 -16.27 14.38
N ILE A 519 -14.92 -15.40 15.38
CA ILE A 519 -15.15 -15.82 16.77
C ILE A 519 -16.29 -14.98 17.31
N ALA A 520 -17.38 -15.68 17.60
CA ALA A 520 -18.54 -15.21 18.34
C ALA A 520 -18.18 -15.15 19.82
N GLU A 521 -18.58 -14.09 20.53
CA GLU A 521 -18.88 -14.14 21.95
C GLU A 521 -20.04 -13.20 22.28
N ASP A 522 -20.86 -13.69 23.19
CA ASP A 522 -22.21 -13.31 23.55
C ASP A 522 -22.36 -11.94 24.24
N GLU A 523 -23.55 -11.40 24.06
CA GLU A 523 -24.12 -10.23 24.74
C GLU A 523 -24.31 -10.48 26.24
N LEU A 524 -23.85 -9.53 27.06
CA LEU A 524 -24.50 -9.20 28.34
C LEU A 524 -24.56 -7.68 28.48
N GLU A 525 -25.79 -7.18 28.56
CA GLU A 525 -26.16 -5.78 28.71
C GLU A 525 -25.63 -5.17 30.02
N SER A 526 -25.05 -3.98 29.93
CA SER A 526 -25.00 -3.04 31.05
C SER A 526 -25.19 -1.61 30.53
N LEU A 527 -26.34 -1.04 30.88
CA LEU A 527 -26.71 0.36 30.67
C LEU A 527 -25.73 1.28 31.39
N ARG A 528 -25.00 2.13 30.64
CA ARG A 528 -24.48 3.44 31.09
C ARG A 528 -23.97 4.27 29.90
N ASN A 529 -24.68 5.38 29.70
CA ASN A 529 -24.34 6.70 29.17
C ASN A 529 -23.12 6.95 28.26
N GLU A 530 -23.34 7.94 27.39
CA GLU A 530 -22.43 8.95 26.83
C GLU A 530 -22.14 8.89 25.33
N ASP A 531 -22.32 10.06 24.75
CA ASP A 531 -22.04 10.48 23.39
C ASP A 531 -20.54 10.37 23.06
N GLU A 532 -20.05 9.17 22.73
CA GLU A 532 -18.72 8.99 22.15
C GLU A 532 -18.72 7.90 21.08
N ILE A 533 -19.32 8.19 19.91
CA ILE A 533 -19.17 7.35 18.72
C ILE A 533 -18.79 8.24 17.53
N GLY A 534 -17.51 8.56 17.45
CA GLY A 534 -16.95 9.29 16.33
C GLY A 534 -15.47 8.98 16.18
N ASP A 535 -15.10 7.72 15.91
CA ASP A 535 -13.85 7.34 15.22
C ASP A 535 -13.70 5.81 15.05
N ARG A 536 -14.75 5.12 14.55
CA ARG A 536 -14.57 3.78 13.95
C ARG A 536 -14.68 3.89 12.44
N PRO A 537 -13.72 3.35 11.66
CA PRO A 537 -13.83 3.34 10.21
C PRO A 537 -15.08 2.55 9.79
N LEU A 538 -16.00 3.22 9.09
CA LEU A 538 -17.23 2.61 8.61
C LEU A 538 -16.92 1.42 7.69
N THR A 539 -17.67 0.34 7.86
CA THR A 539 -17.59 -0.80 6.94
C THR A 539 -18.12 -0.40 5.56
N ARG A 540 -17.63 -1.07 4.51
CA ARG A 540 -18.05 -0.82 3.11
C ARG A 540 -19.58 -0.87 2.94
N LEU A 541 -20.25 -1.69 3.74
CA LEU A 541 -21.71 -1.88 3.71
C LEU A 541 -22.46 -0.71 4.37
N GLU A 542 -21.92 -0.14 5.44
CA GLU A 542 -22.47 1.05 6.10
C GLU A 542 -22.28 2.31 5.24
N LEU A 543 -21.13 2.42 4.57
CA LEU A 543 -20.83 3.53 3.66
C LEU A 543 -21.74 3.50 2.42
N GLN A 544 -22.03 2.31 1.90
CA GLN A 544 -23.00 2.12 0.81
C GLN A 544 -24.44 2.45 1.25
N LYS A 545 -24.80 2.13 2.51
CA LYS A 545 -26.12 2.43 3.08
C LYS A 545 -26.31 3.92 3.36
N GLN A 546 -25.26 4.61 3.81
CA GLN A 546 -25.25 6.07 3.97
C GLN A 546 -25.29 6.79 2.62
N ALA A 547 -24.54 6.32 1.62
CA ALA A 547 -24.60 6.87 0.27
C ALA A 547 -26.01 6.71 -0.34
N ALA A 548 -26.63 5.54 -0.19
CA ALA A 548 -28.00 5.30 -0.65
C ALA A 548 -29.03 6.21 0.06
N LYS A 549 -28.84 6.47 1.37
CA LYS A 549 -29.67 7.43 2.13
C LYS A 549 -29.48 8.88 1.67
N GLY A 550 -28.25 9.26 1.32
CA GLY A 550 -27.94 10.58 0.75
C GLY A 550 -28.59 10.79 -0.62
N PHE A 551 -28.59 9.77 -1.48
CA PHE A 551 -29.27 9.83 -2.78
C PHE A 551 -30.80 9.87 -2.66
N ALA A 552 -31.39 9.19 -1.66
CA ALA A 552 -32.83 9.25 -1.41
C ALA A 552 -33.28 10.63 -0.89
N ASN A 553 -32.47 11.29 -0.05
CA ASN A 553 -32.77 12.62 0.47
C ASN A 553 -32.62 13.74 -0.58
N LEU A 554 -31.80 13.55 -1.61
CA LEU A 554 -31.67 14.50 -2.73
C LEU A 554 -32.84 14.45 -3.72
N GLN A 555 -33.65 13.39 -3.71
CA GLN A 555 -34.85 13.28 -4.57
C GLN A 555 -36.14 13.81 -3.92
N ILE A 556 -36.09 14.21 -2.65
CA ILE A 556 -37.26 14.75 -1.94
C ILE A 556 -36.90 16.13 -1.40
N SER A 557 -37.02 17.14 -2.25
CA SER A 557 -37.15 18.54 -1.82
C SER A 557 -38.23 19.22 -2.66
N PRO A 558 -39.18 19.94 -2.03
CA PRO A 558 -40.40 20.40 -2.68
C PRO A 558 -40.14 21.66 -3.52
N LYS A 559 -40.87 21.74 -4.64
CA LYS A 559 -40.93 22.90 -5.55
C LYS A 559 -41.30 24.19 -4.79
N LEU A 560 -40.46 25.21 -4.89
CA LEU A 560 -40.82 26.60 -4.57
C LEU A 560 -40.97 27.39 -5.89
N GLN A 561 -42.10 28.10 -6.00
CA GLN A 561 -42.56 28.87 -7.16
C GLN A 561 -41.75 30.17 -7.36
N PRO A 562 -41.71 30.73 -8.59
CA PRO A 562 -40.95 31.95 -8.87
C PRO A 562 -41.77 33.20 -8.51
N ASN A 563 -41.22 34.04 -7.63
CA ASN A 563 -41.77 35.36 -7.35
C ASN A 563 -41.33 36.36 -8.43
N ARG A 564 -42.32 37.12 -8.89
CA ARG A 564 -42.30 38.06 -10.02
C ARG A 564 -41.73 39.41 -9.54
N ALA A 565 -40.53 39.77 -10.00
CA ALA A 565 -39.99 41.12 -9.83
C ALA A 565 -40.38 41.99 -11.05
N GLN A 566 -41.11 43.08 -10.78
CA GLN A 566 -41.44 44.13 -11.74
C GLN A 566 -40.19 44.94 -12.08
N LEU A 567 -39.79 44.95 -13.35
CA LEU A 567 -38.85 45.93 -13.89
C LEU A 567 -39.63 47.16 -14.37
N VAL A 568 -39.38 48.30 -13.74
CA VAL A 568 -39.82 49.62 -14.19
C VAL A 568 -38.89 50.07 -15.31
N ALA A 569 -39.43 50.23 -16.52
CA ALA A 569 -38.74 50.75 -17.68
C ALA A 569 -38.86 52.28 -17.74
N SER A 570 -37.76 52.98 -17.51
CA SER A 570 -37.64 54.42 -17.77
C SER A 570 -37.02 54.65 -19.14
N LYS A 571 -37.84 55.13 -20.07
CA LYS A 571 -37.48 55.56 -21.44
C LYS A 571 -36.36 56.61 -21.43
N LYS A 572 -35.32 56.40 -22.24
CA LYS A 572 -34.49 57.50 -22.76
C LYS A 572 -34.78 57.64 -24.25
N LYS A 573 -35.41 58.76 -24.61
CA LYS A 573 -35.61 59.26 -25.97
C LYS A 573 -34.26 59.68 -26.55
N ASN A 574 -34.01 59.32 -27.80
CA ASN A 574 -33.15 60.08 -28.69
C ASN A 574 -33.89 61.37 -29.08
N GLY A 575 -33.15 62.49 -29.06
CA GLY A 575 -33.61 63.85 -29.31
C GLY A 575 -32.73 64.81 -28.55
#